data_AF-A0A7Z0KUA3-F1
#
_entry.id   AF-A0A7Z0KUA3-F1
#
_cell.length_a   1.000
_cell.length_b   1.000
_cell.length_c   1.000
_cell.angle_alpha   90.00
_cell.angle_beta   90.00
_cell.angle_gamma   90.00
#
_symmetry.space_group_name_H-M   'P 1'
#
loop_
_entity.id
_entity.type
_entity.pdbx_description
1 polymer ?
#
loop_
_entity_poly.entity_id
_entity_poly.type
_entity_poly.pdbx_seq_one_letter_code
_entity_poly.pdbx_strand_id
1 'polypeptide(L)'
;MTNYATGFCIVERSRGFEEACTWMQKKLKPETAGGEESDHFWSESQTKALITMLSDGYGIDEISAKLGKTKLQIYAKRRLLASNGVVSKPVPPSEIKKQRKGQFIELVEQGENNVKLIADKIGCSTTAVYEYAKETGYEIKSGRVII
;
A
#
# COMPACT_ATOMS: atom_id res chain seq x y z
N MET A 1 1.84 20.26 -32.63
CA MET A 1 2.11 20.51 -31.20
C MET A 1 1.70 21.93 -30.88
N THR A 2 0.71 22.13 -30.01
CA THR A 2 0.36 23.46 -29.50
C THR A 2 1.44 23.92 -28.52
N ASN A 3 2.20 24.96 -28.88
CA ASN A 3 3.21 25.52 -27.98
C ASN A 3 2.51 26.37 -26.89
N TYR A 4 2.21 25.73 -25.77
CA TYR A 4 1.53 26.38 -24.64
C TYR A 4 2.31 27.56 -24.06
N ALA A 5 3.64 27.55 -24.14
CA ALA A 5 4.47 28.68 -23.71
C ALA A 5 4.23 29.91 -24.59
N THR A 6 4.14 29.74 -25.91
CA THR A 6 3.80 30.84 -26.83
C THR A 6 2.38 31.36 -26.57
N GLY A 7 1.42 30.46 -26.33
CA GLY A 7 0.05 30.85 -26.01
C GLY A 7 -0.06 31.63 -24.69
N PHE A 8 0.69 31.22 -23.67
CA PHE A 8 0.76 31.91 -22.39
C PHE A 8 1.24 33.35 -22.55
N CYS A 9 2.38 33.56 -23.23
CA CYS A 9 2.95 34.90 -23.43
C CYS A 9 2.00 35.84 -24.21
N ILE A 10 1.21 35.31 -25.14
CA ILE A 10 0.22 36.10 -25.88
C ILE A 10 -0.91 36.56 -24.95
N VAL A 11 -1.44 35.67 -24.11
CA VAL A 11 -2.52 36.01 -23.16
C VAL A 11 -2.00 36.95 -22.07
N GLU A 12 -0.79 36.73 -21.56
CA GLU A 12 -0.14 37.60 -20.59
C GLU A 12 0.00 39.03 -21.13
N ARG A 13 0.51 39.17 -22.36
CA ARG A 13 0.71 40.49 -22.98
C ARG A 13 -0.60 41.22 -23.27
N SER A 14 -1.69 40.50 -23.52
CA SER A 14 -2.98 41.10 -23.91
C SER A 14 -3.95 41.29 -22.75
N ARG A 15 -3.85 40.50 -21.69
CA ARG A 15 -4.85 40.45 -20.60
C ARG A 15 -4.24 40.43 -19.20
N GLY A 16 -2.91 40.47 -19.10
CA GLY A 16 -2.20 40.46 -17.83
C GLY A 16 -1.91 39.06 -17.29
N PHE A 17 -0.99 39.01 -16.34
CA PHE A 17 -0.41 37.77 -15.80
C PHE A 17 -1.45 36.86 -15.13
N GLU A 18 -2.38 37.42 -14.34
CA GLU A 18 -3.39 36.61 -13.65
C GLU A 18 -4.35 35.91 -14.61
N GLU A 19 -4.77 36.59 -15.68
CA GLU A 19 -5.59 35.99 -16.72
C GLU A 19 -4.81 34.93 -17.51
N ALA A 20 -3.52 35.14 -17.77
CA ALA A 20 -2.66 34.14 -18.41
C ALA A 20 -2.50 32.89 -17.54
N CYS A 21 -2.31 33.04 -16.24
CA CYS A 21 -2.27 31.93 -15.28
C CYS A 21 -3.59 31.16 -15.26
N THR A 22 -4.73 31.86 -15.22
CA THR A 22 -6.07 31.23 -15.26
C THR A 22 -6.31 30.51 -16.59
N TRP A 23 -5.88 31.11 -17.70
CA TRP A 23 -5.95 30.49 -19.03
C TRP A 23 -5.07 29.24 -19.10
N MET A 24 -3.84 29.29 -18.57
CA MET A 24 -2.93 28.15 -18.52
C MET A 24 -3.50 27.02 -17.68
N GLN A 25 -4.05 27.33 -16.50
CA GLN A 25 -4.74 26.34 -15.66
C GLN A 25 -5.95 25.72 -16.36
N LYS A 26 -6.69 26.48 -17.19
CA LYS A 26 -7.78 25.94 -18.02
C LYS A 26 -7.29 25.07 -19.17
N LYS A 27 -6.12 25.37 -19.75
CA LYS A 27 -5.47 24.55 -20.80
C LYS A 27 -4.81 23.30 -20.24
N LEU A 28 -4.29 23.41 -19.04
CA LEU A 28 -3.77 22.32 -18.21
C LEU A 28 -4.88 21.60 -17.43
N LYS A 29 -6.17 21.77 -17.80
CA LYS A 29 -7.26 21.04 -17.15
C LYS A 29 -6.87 19.57 -17.05
N PRO A 30 -6.97 18.95 -15.86
CA PRO A 30 -6.73 17.53 -15.73
C PRO A 30 -7.76 16.86 -16.64
N GLU A 31 -7.28 16.07 -17.60
CA GLU A 31 -8.13 15.28 -18.48
C GLU A 31 -9.15 14.52 -17.63
N THR A 32 -10.41 14.94 -17.73
CA THR A 32 -11.55 14.13 -17.33
C THR A 32 -12.47 14.08 -18.53
N ALA A 33 -12.07 13.28 -19.53
CA ALA A 33 -12.96 12.65 -20.50
C ALA A 33 -12.15 11.69 -21.40
N GLY A 34 -12.21 10.39 -21.10
CA GLY A 34 -12.11 9.35 -22.13
C GLY A 34 -10.73 8.73 -22.44
N GLY A 35 -9.76 8.80 -21.54
CA GLY A 35 -8.54 8.00 -21.59
C GLY A 35 -8.40 7.25 -20.28
N GLU A 36 -7.97 5.98 -20.36
CA GLU A 36 -7.66 5.08 -19.23
C GLU A 36 -7.27 5.88 -17.97
N GLU A 37 -8.01 5.71 -16.87
CA GLU A 37 -7.66 6.31 -15.57
C GLU A 37 -6.16 6.07 -15.37
N SER A 38 -5.36 7.13 -15.52
CA SER A 38 -3.93 6.98 -15.33
C SER A 38 -3.75 6.35 -13.94
N ASP A 39 -3.10 5.19 -13.91
CA ASP A 39 -3.11 4.27 -12.78
C ASP A 39 -2.66 4.97 -11.46
N HIS A 40 -1.95 6.08 -11.60
CA HIS A 40 -1.45 6.94 -10.52
C HIS A 40 -2.48 7.89 -9.86
N PHE A 41 -3.58 8.24 -10.52
CA PHE A 41 -4.55 9.20 -9.96
C PHE A 41 -5.50 8.52 -8.97
N TRP A 42 -5.72 9.17 -7.82
CA TRP A 42 -6.65 8.72 -6.77
C TRP A 42 -7.83 9.66 -6.72
N SER A 43 -9.01 9.20 -7.15
CA SER A 43 -10.25 9.94 -6.94
C SER A 43 -10.62 10.02 -5.46
N GLU A 44 -11.50 10.96 -5.10
CA GLU A 44 -12.03 11.07 -3.74
C GLU A 44 -12.79 9.81 -3.31
N SER A 45 -13.56 9.22 -4.22
CA SER A 45 -14.30 7.97 -3.97
C SER A 45 -13.35 6.79 -3.72
N GLN A 46 -12.31 6.64 -4.54
CA GLN A 46 -11.26 5.62 -4.31
C GLN A 46 -10.53 5.84 -2.98
N THR A 47 -10.27 7.10 -2.61
CA THR A 47 -9.61 7.42 -1.34
C THR A 47 -10.50 7.08 -0.15
N LYS A 48 -11.80 7.41 -0.20
CA LYS A 48 -12.77 7.04 0.84
C LYS A 48 -12.89 5.52 0.95
N ALA A 49 -13.02 4.82 -0.17
CA ALA A 49 -13.10 3.37 -0.21
C ALA A 49 -11.86 2.71 0.41
N LEU A 50 -10.66 3.20 0.10
CA LEU A 50 -9.42 2.73 0.72
C LEU A 50 -9.44 2.88 2.25
N ILE A 51 -9.86 4.05 2.76
CA ILE A 51 -9.91 4.31 4.21
C ILE A 51 -10.88 3.34 4.89
N THR A 52 -12.08 3.18 4.34
CA THR A 52 -13.09 2.25 4.87
C THR A 52 -12.56 0.81 4.87
N MET A 53 -12.02 0.33 3.74
CA MET A 53 -11.50 -1.04 3.66
C MET A 53 -10.32 -1.27 4.62
N LEU A 54 -9.43 -0.29 4.81
CA LEU A 54 -8.36 -0.38 5.81
C LEU A 54 -8.90 -0.43 7.23
N SER A 55 -9.96 0.34 7.52
CA SER A 55 -10.63 0.34 8.84
C SER A 55 -11.35 -0.98 9.11
N ASP A 56 -11.96 -1.57 8.08
CA ASP A 56 -12.66 -2.85 8.14
C ASP A 56 -11.71 -4.05 8.17
N GLY A 57 -10.39 -3.82 8.12
CA GLY A 57 -9.37 -4.86 8.25
C GLY A 57 -9.07 -5.66 6.98
N TYR A 58 -9.48 -5.17 5.80
CA TYR A 58 -9.21 -5.86 4.54
C TYR A 58 -7.72 -6.00 4.25
N GLY A 59 -7.36 -7.11 3.62
CA GLY A 59 -6.01 -7.36 3.13
C GLY A 59 -5.65 -6.43 1.97
N ILE A 60 -4.37 -6.08 1.83
CA ILE A 60 -3.89 -5.23 0.71
C ILE A 60 -4.19 -5.87 -0.65
N ASP A 61 -4.19 -7.20 -0.72
CA ASP A 61 -4.48 -7.95 -1.94
C ASP A 61 -5.95 -7.82 -2.34
N GLU A 62 -6.86 -7.86 -1.37
CA GLU A 62 -8.29 -7.66 -1.57
C GLU A 62 -8.60 -6.22 -1.97
N ILE A 63 -7.94 -5.25 -1.31
CA ILE A 63 -8.03 -3.83 -1.65
C ILE A 63 -7.53 -3.60 -3.09
N SER A 64 -6.43 -4.22 -3.47
CA SER A 64 -5.85 -4.16 -4.82
C SER A 64 -6.84 -4.65 -5.87
N ALA A 65 -7.44 -5.83 -5.64
CA ALA A 65 -8.42 -6.40 -6.54
C ALA A 65 -9.69 -5.55 -6.67
N LYS A 66 -10.19 -4.98 -5.56
CA LYS A 66 -11.43 -4.16 -5.58
C LYS A 66 -11.23 -2.77 -6.19
N LEU A 67 -10.09 -2.13 -5.92
CA LEU A 67 -9.85 -0.74 -6.36
C LEU A 67 -9.15 -0.65 -7.72
N GLY A 68 -8.73 -1.78 -8.30
CA GLY A 68 -7.96 -1.79 -9.54
C GLY A 68 -6.60 -1.11 -9.42
N LYS A 69 -6.08 -0.96 -8.19
CA LYS A 69 -4.79 -0.32 -7.92
C LYS A 69 -3.75 -1.36 -7.57
N THR A 70 -2.50 -1.13 -7.97
CA THR A 70 -1.39 -2.00 -7.58
C THR A 70 -1.14 -1.93 -6.07
N LYS A 71 -0.63 -3.01 -5.49
CA LYS A 71 -0.24 -3.05 -4.07
C LYS A 71 0.69 -1.90 -3.70
N LEU A 72 1.64 -1.56 -4.58
CA LEU A 72 2.60 -0.47 -4.36
C LEU A 72 1.89 0.90 -4.26
N GLN A 73 0.93 1.19 -5.15
CA GLN A 73 0.14 2.42 -5.10
C GLN A 73 -0.69 2.51 -3.82
N ILE A 74 -1.27 1.39 -3.37
CA ILE A 74 -2.02 1.32 -2.11
C ILE A 74 -1.11 1.63 -0.92
N TYR A 75 0.09 1.02 -0.87
CA TYR A 75 1.07 1.32 0.19
C TYR A 75 1.50 2.79 0.18
N ALA A 76 1.76 3.36 -1.00
CA ALA A 76 2.13 4.77 -1.13
C ALA A 76 1.01 5.69 -0.63
N LYS A 77 -0.23 5.46 -1.06
CA LYS A 77 -1.40 6.24 -0.62
C LYS A 77 -1.66 6.08 0.87
N ARG A 78 -1.58 4.85 1.41
CA ARG A 78 -1.73 4.59 2.84
C ARG A 78 -0.68 5.33 3.67
N ARG A 79 0.59 5.35 3.25
CA ARG A 79 1.64 6.12 3.93
C ARG A 79 1.31 7.62 3.96
N LEU A 80 0.85 8.19 2.85
CA LEU A 80 0.43 9.58 2.79
C LEU A 80 -0.74 9.86 3.75
N LEU A 81 -1.78 9.03 3.72
CA LEU A 81 -2.93 9.14 4.62
C LEU A 81 -2.52 9.03 6.10
N ALA A 82 -1.56 8.16 6.42
CA ALA A 82 -1.05 8.00 7.77
C ALA A 82 -0.21 9.20 8.23
N SER A 83 0.60 9.79 7.36
CA SER A 83 1.32 11.03 7.66
C SER A 83 0.36 12.19 7.94
N ASN A 84 -0.81 12.19 7.31
CA ASN A 84 -1.86 13.18 7.53
C ASN A 84 -2.79 12.83 8.72
N GLY A 85 -2.51 11.76 9.46
CA GLY A 85 -3.31 11.34 10.62
C GLY A 85 -4.68 10.76 10.30
N VAL A 86 -4.99 10.49 9.02
CA VAL A 86 -6.31 9.97 8.59
C VAL A 86 -6.45 8.47 8.85
N VAL A 87 -5.34 7.73 8.78
CA VAL A 87 -5.27 6.30 9.08
C VAL A 87 -4.10 5.99 9.99
N SER A 88 -4.13 4.86 10.68
CA SER A 88 -2.99 4.41 11.48
C SER A 88 -1.77 4.16 10.61
N LYS A 89 -0.59 4.47 11.17
CA LYS A 89 0.68 4.14 10.52
C LYS A 89 0.76 2.63 10.28
N PRO A 90 1.25 2.19 9.10
CA PRO A 90 1.55 0.79 8.89
C PRO A 90 2.52 0.30 9.96
N VAL A 91 2.25 -0.88 10.52
CA VAL A 91 3.19 -1.53 11.44
C VAL A 91 4.51 -1.77 10.69
N PRO A 92 5.67 -1.32 11.22
CA PRO A 92 6.96 -1.54 10.59
C PRO A 92 7.24 -3.03 10.34
N PRO A 93 7.95 -3.40 9.27
CA PRO A 93 8.30 -4.80 9.00
C PRO A 93 9.04 -5.48 10.17
N SER A 94 9.86 -4.74 10.92
CA SER A 94 10.55 -5.23 12.12
C SER A 94 9.58 -5.63 13.24
N GLU A 95 8.53 -4.83 13.46
CA GLU A 95 7.49 -5.13 14.44
C GLU A 95 6.61 -6.29 13.99
N ILE A 96 6.26 -6.36 12.70
CA ILE A 96 5.55 -7.51 12.13
C ILE A 96 6.37 -8.80 12.32
N LYS A 97 7.69 -8.75 12.06
CA LYS A 97 8.59 -9.90 12.28
C LYS A 97 8.57 -10.32 13.75
N LYS A 98 8.64 -9.35 14.68
CA LYS A 98 8.60 -9.61 16.12
C LYS A 98 7.28 -10.25 16.56
N GLN A 99 6.15 -9.74 16.07
CA GLN A 99 4.82 -10.28 16.36
C GLN A 99 4.68 -11.72 15.85
N ARG A 100 5.05 -11.98 14.59
CA ARG A 100 4.99 -13.31 13.98
C ARG A 100 5.90 -14.32 14.68
N LYS A 101 7.09 -13.87 15.11
CA LYS A 101 7.99 -14.69 15.93
C LYS A 101 7.37 -15.03 17.29
N GLY A 102 6.65 -14.11 17.93
CA GLY A 102 5.88 -14.40 19.15
C GLY A 102 4.80 -15.46 18.91
N GLN A 103 3.99 -15.29 17.86
CA GLN A 103 2.97 -16.25 17.46
C GLN A 103 3.54 -17.64 17.12
N PHE A 104 4.73 -17.68 16.51
CA PHE A 104 5.44 -18.93 16.27
C PHE A 104 5.72 -19.67 17.58
N ILE A 105 6.29 -18.99 18.58
CA ILE A 105 6.59 -19.59 19.89
C ILE A 105 5.31 -20.11 20.54
N GLU A 106 4.25 -19.28 20.59
CA GLU A 106 2.96 -19.66 21.17
C GLU A 106 2.36 -20.90 20.50
N LEU A 107 2.41 -21.00 19.16
CA LEU A 107 1.90 -22.17 18.44
C LEU A 107 2.71 -23.44 18.76
N VAL A 108 4.03 -23.33 18.84
CA VAL A 108 4.90 -24.46 19.20
C VAL A 108 4.64 -24.91 20.64
N GLU A 109 4.50 -23.98 21.57
CA GLU A 109 4.15 -24.28 22.97
C GLU A 109 2.76 -24.91 23.11
N GLN A 110 1.81 -24.55 22.24
CA GLN A 110 0.50 -25.19 22.14
C GLN A 110 0.54 -26.58 21.48
N GLY A 111 1.71 -27.04 21.04
CA GLY A 111 1.92 -28.37 20.46
C GLY A 111 1.80 -28.44 18.94
N GLU A 112 1.60 -27.32 18.24
CA GLU A 112 1.68 -27.28 16.78
C GLU A 112 3.15 -27.40 16.36
N ASN A 113 3.48 -28.46 15.63
CA ASN A 113 4.85 -28.71 15.19
C ASN A 113 5.00 -28.74 13.67
N ASN A 114 3.92 -28.66 12.88
CA ASN A 114 4.02 -28.72 11.44
C ASN A 114 4.36 -27.34 10.85
N VAL A 115 5.53 -27.21 10.23
CA VAL A 115 6.02 -25.93 9.68
C VAL A 115 5.06 -25.31 8.68
N LYS A 116 4.39 -26.12 7.85
CA LYS A 116 3.44 -25.63 6.85
C LYS A 116 2.19 -25.06 7.50
N LEU A 117 1.63 -25.77 8.49
CA LEU A 117 0.45 -25.30 9.22
C LEU A 117 0.76 -24.03 10.03
N ILE A 118 1.95 -23.95 10.62
CA ILE A 118 2.42 -22.76 11.31
C ILE A 118 2.52 -21.57 10.34
N ALA A 119 3.14 -21.76 9.18
CA ALA A 119 3.27 -20.72 8.16
C ALA A 119 1.91 -20.20 7.70
N ASP A 120 0.95 -21.10 7.45
CA ASP A 120 -0.40 -20.78 7.03
C ASP A 120 -1.17 -20.02 8.15
N LYS A 121 -1.07 -20.47 9.41
CA LYS A 121 -1.71 -19.81 10.57
C LYS A 121 -1.16 -18.40 10.85
N ILE A 122 0.15 -18.22 10.70
CA ILE A 122 0.83 -16.92 10.93
C ILE A 122 0.68 -16.00 9.70
N GLY A 123 0.36 -16.55 8.52
CA GLY A 123 0.33 -15.81 7.26
C GLY A 123 1.72 -15.41 6.80
N CYS A 124 2.70 -16.32 6.88
CA CYS A 124 4.07 -16.11 6.43
C CYS A 124 4.56 -17.26 5.53
N SER A 125 5.76 -17.13 4.98
CA SER A 125 6.37 -18.22 4.20
C SER A 125 6.93 -19.29 5.13
N THR A 126 7.03 -20.53 4.63
CA THR A 126 7.72 -21.61 5.36
C THR A 126 9.17 -21.24 5.66
N THR A 127 9.87 -20.57 4.74
CA THR A 127 11.23 -20.05 4.96
C THR A 127 11.31 -19.13 6.19
N ALA A 128 10.31 -18.26 6.39
CA ALA A 128 10.28 -17.40 7.57
C ALA A 128 10.13 -18.20 8.87
N VAL A 129 9.36 -19.30 8.84
CA VAL A 129 9.24 -20.21 10.00
C VAL A 129 10.58 -20.88 10.33
N TYR A 130 11.36 -21.30 9.33
CA TYR A 130 12.72 -21.82 9.55
C TYR A 130 13.65 -20.78 10.20
N GLU A 131 13.57 -19.51 9.77
CA GLU A 131 14.31 -18.43 10.41
C GLU A 131 13.87 -18.22 11.85
N TYR A 132 12.57 -18.22 12.13
CA TYR A 132 12.05 -18.03 13.48
C TYR A 132 12.52 -19.14 14.42
N ALA A 133 12.45 -20.40 13.98
CA ALA A 133 12.96 -21.55 14.75
C ALA A 133 14.44 -21.39 15.08
N LYS A 134 15.27 -21.06 14.08
CA LYS A 134 16.71 -20.80 14.28
C LYS A 134 16.97 -19.66 15.27
N GLU A 135 16.21 -18.56 15.19
CA GLU A 135 16.35 -17.40 16.07
C GLU A 135 15.80 -17.61 17.50
N THR A 136 15.04 -18.68 17.74
CA THR A 136 14.42 -19.00 19.03
C THR A 136 15.00 -20.26 19.66
N GLY A 137 15.87 -20.98 18.95
CA GLY A 137 16.56 -22.16 19.46
C GLY A 137 15.83 -23.48 19.20
N TYR A 138 14.74 -23.48 18.42
CA TYR A 138 14.08 -24.71 18.02
C TYR A 138 14.77 -25.34 16.81
N GLU A 139 14.82 -26.66 16.80
CA GLU A 139 15.28 -27.43 15.64
C GLU A 139 14.11 -27.83 14.75
N ILE A 140 14.34 -27.90 13.44
CA ILE A 140 13.36 -28.42 12.48
C ILE A 140 13.93 -29.62 11.76
N LYS A 141 13.20 -30.73 11.78
CA LYS A 141 13.53 -31.96 11.05
C LYS A 141 12.34 -32.42 10.22
N SER A 142 12.58 -32.67 8.94
CA SER A 142 11.55 -33.16 8.00
C SER A 142 10.26 -32.31 8.00
N GLY A 143 10.40 -30.99 8.12
CA GLY A 143 9.26 -30.05 8.14
C GLY A 143 8.50 -30.01 9.45
N ARG A 144 9.06 -30.55 10.54
CA ARG A 144 8.48 -30.48 11.89
C ARG A 144 9.42 -29.83 12.88
N VAL A 145 8.88 -28.97 13.73
CA VAL A 145 9.57 -28.40 14.89
C VAL A 145 9.77 -29.51 15.93
N ILE A 146 11.00 -29.65 16.41
CA ILE A 146 11.35 -30.55 17.51
C ILE A 146 11.31 -29.73 18.79
N ILE A 147 10.55 -30.23 19.77
CA ILE A 147 10.36 -29.66 21.11
C ILE A 147 11.11 -30.54 22.10
#